data_AF-A0A9E4K9E3-F1
#
_entry.id   AF-A0A9E4K9E3-F1
#
_cell.length_a   1.000
_cell.length_b   1.000
_cell.length_c   1.000
_cell.angle_alpha   90.00
_cell.angle_beta   90.00
_cell.angle_gamma   90.00
#
_symmetry.space_group_name_H-M   'P 1'
#
loop_
_entity.id
_entity.type
_entity.pdbx_description
1 polymer ?
#
loop_
_entity_poly.entity_id
_entity_poly.type
_entity_poly.pdbx_seq_one_letter_code
_entity_poly.pdbx_strand_id
1 'polypeptide(L)'
;MKTFYHKTTRNPAVFADDANIADWPEYQETMPAPTAEEVRAERDELLRETDWWAVVDRTMTQEQIDYRQALRDVPQQSGFPETVVFPTKPEETN
;
A
#
# COMPACT_ATOMS: atom_id res chain seq x y z
N MET A 1 6.73 25.06 6.84
CA MET A 1 7.57 23.96 7.37
C MET A 1 7.85 22.98 6.25
N LYS A 2 9.03 22.33 6.22
CA LYS A 2 9.39 21.31 5.23
C LYS A 2 9.19 19.91 5.79
N THR A 3 8.88 18.94 4.93
CA THR A 3 8.86 17.52 5.31
C THR A 3 9.93 16.78 4.54
N PHE A 4 10.82 16.10 5.26
CA PHE A 4 11.77 15.18 4.67
C PHE A 4 11.48 13.76 5.13
N TYR A 5 11.84 12.78 4.31
CA TYR A 5 11.62 11.37 4.55
C TYR A 5 12.93 10.68 4.85
N HIS A 6 12.94 9.85 5.90
CA HIS A 6 14.09 9.02 6.20
C HIS A 6 14.33 8.00 5.06
N LYS A 7 15.57 7.83 4.62
CA LYS A 7 15.93 6.98 3.47
C LYS A 7 15.60 5.50 3.68
N THR A 8 15.84 4.97 4.89
CA THR A 8 15.59 3.56 5.21
C THR A 8 14.20 3.31 5.82
N THR A 9 13.82 4.04 6.87
CA THR A 9 12.56 3.83 7.58
C THR A 9 11.35 4.50 6.93
N ARG A 10 11.56 5.35 5.92
CA ARG A 10 10.51 6.11 5.22
C ARG A 10 9.69 7.06 6.10
N ASN A 11 10.03 7.18 7.39
CA ASN A 11 9.29 7.97 8.36
C ASN A 11 9.37 9.47 7.99
N PRO A 12 8.24 10.18 7.85
CA PRO A 12 8.26 11.62 7.63
C PRO A 12 8.70 12.35 8.91
N ALA A 13 9.54 13.37 8.75
CA ALA A 13 9.87 14.31 9.81
C ALA A 13 9.70 15.75 9.32
N VAL A 14 9.20 16.61 10.22
CA VAL A 14 8.94 18.03 9.93
C VAL A 14 10.16 18.84 10.36
N PHE A 15 10.66 19.65 9.44
CA PHE A 15 11.81 20.53 9.61
C PHE A 15 11.41 22.00 9.42
N ALA A 16 12.28 22.89 9.89
CA ALA A 16 12.16 24.32 9.64
C ALA A 16 12.17 24.62 8.13
N ASP A 17 11.55 25.74 7.72
CA ASP A 17 11.46 26.10 6.30
C ASP A 17 12.80 26.42 5.64
N ASP A 18 13.76 26.88 6.43
CA ASP A 18 15.13 27.18 6.04
C ASP A 18 16.06 25.97 6.14
N ALA A 19 15.57 24.79 6.58
CA ALA A 19 16.37 23.58 6.66
C ALA A 19 16.92 23.18 5.29
N ASN A 20 18.22 22.83 5.27
CA ASN A 20 18.91 22.28 4.12
C ASN A 20 18.99 20.75 4.27
N ILE A 21 18.58 20.02 3.23
CA ILE A 21 18.62 18.56 3.22
C ILE A 21 20.05 18.00 3.39
N ALA A 22 21.08 18.76 2.98
CA ALA A 22 22.48 18.36 3.11
C ALA A 22 22.93 18.20 4.58
N ASP A 23 22.27 18.87 5.53
CA ASP A 23 22.56 18.75 6.97
C ASP A 23 22.07 17.40 7.53
N TRP A 24 21.20 16.70 6.79
CA TRP A 24 20.50 15.49 7.22
C TRP A 24 20.73 14.36 6.21
N PRO A 25 21.93 13.74 6.20
CA PRO A 25 22.31 12.77 5.17
C PRO A 25 21.44 11.51 5.15
N GLU A 26 20.71 11.22 6.22
CA GLU A 26 19.75 10.10 6.32
C GLU A 26 18.37 10.44 5.74
N TYR A 27 18.13 11.69 5.32
CA TYR A 27 16.85 12.17 4.84
C TYR A 27 16.89 12.54 3.36
N GLN A 28 15.72 12.56 2.73
CA GLN A 28 15.51 12.99 1.34
C GLN A 28 14.17 13.73 1.21
N GLU A 29 14.03 14.54 0.15
CA GLU A 29 12.82 15.33 -0.08
C GLU A 29 11.65 14.49 -0.61
N THR A 30 11.97 13.42 -1.34
CA THR A 30 10.97 12.53 -1.94
C THR A 30 10.69 11.35 -1.03
N MET A 31 9.42 10.97 -0.92
CA MET A 31 9.05 9.72 -0.27
C MET A 31 9.75 8.57 -0.99
N PRO A 32 10.49 7.69 -0.30
CA PRO A 32 11.08 6.51 -0.92
C PRO A 32 10.00 5.66 -1.61
N ALA A 33 10.39 4.75 -2.52
CA ALA A 33 9.46 3.78 -3.11
C ALA A 33 9.14 2.65 -2.11
N PRO A 34 7.87 2.20 -2.00
CA PRO A 34 7.47 1.18 -1.03
C PRO A 34 8.23 -0.12 -1.29
N THR A 35 8.47 -0.86 -0.21
CA THR A 35 9.12 -2.16 -0.26
C THR A 35 8.13 -3.25 -0.68
N ALA A 36 8.67 -4.36 -1.19
CA ALA A 36 7.86 -5.53 -1.52
C ALA A 36 7.11 -6.11 -0.30
N GLU A 37 7.64 -5.93 0.90
CA GLU A 37 7.01 -6.38 2.14
C GLU A 37 5.82 -5.50 2.51
N GLU A 38 5.94 -4.17 2.42
CA GLU A 38 4.84 -3.23 2.67
C GLU A 38 3.66 -3.48 1.73
N VAL A 39 3.93 -3.62 0.43
CA VAL A 39 2.86 -3.89 -0.56
C VAL A 39 2.19 -5.24 -0.31
N ARG A 40 2.94 -6.27 0.09
CA ARG A 40 2.36 -7.57 0.46
C ARG A 40 1.56 -7.50 1.75
N ALA A 41 2.01 -6.72 2.73
CA ALA A 41 1.27 -6.51 3.98
C ALA A 41 -0.06 -5.80 3.72
N GLU A 42 -0.08 -4.78 2.86
CA GLU A 42 -1.31 -4.09 2.43
C GLU A 42 -2.26 -5.05 1.70
N ARG A 43 -1.75 -5.85 0.76
CA ARG A 43 -2.52 -6.93 0.12
C ARG A 43 -3.13 -7.88 1.15
N ASP A 44 -2.32 -8.35 2.11
CA ASP A 44 -2.75 -9.32 3.11
C ASP A 44 -3.81 -8.73 4.04
N GLU A 45 -3.72 -7.44 4.37
CA GLU A 45 -4.74 -6.72 5.12
C GLU A 45 -6.06 -6.63 4.35
N LEU A 46 -6.02 -6.24 3.06
CA LEU A 46 -7.22 -6.17 2.21
C LEU A 46 -7.87 -7.56 1.99
N LEU A 47 -7.06 -8.62 1.90
CA LEU A 47 -7.55 -10.00 1.86
C LEU A 47 -8.17 -10.41 3.21
N ARG A 48 -7.60 -9.98 4.33
CA ARG A 48 -8.12 -10.26 5.67
C ARG A 48 -9.46 -9.56 5.91
N GLU A 49 -9.58 -8.29 5.52
CA GLU A 49 -10.83 -7.53 5.60
C GLU A 49 -11.99 -8.16 4.83
N THR A 50 -11.66 -8.88 3.75
CA THR A 50 -12.64 -9.55 2.87
C THR A 50 -12.71 -11.05 3.10
N ASP A 51 -12.05 -11.57 4.14
CA ASP A 51 -11.98 -13.01 4.38
C ASP A 51 -13.34 -13.60 4.76
N TRP A 52 -14.14 -12.80 5.47
CA TRP A 52 -15.50 -13.16 5.85
C TRP A 52 -16.45 -13.36 4.66
N TRP A 53 -16.11 -12.90 3.44
CA TRP A 53 -16.88 -13.20 2.22
C TRP A 53 -16.86 -14.69 1.86
N ALA A 54 -15.80 -15.41 2.24
CA ALA A 54 -15.59 -16.81 1.89
C ALA A 54 -16.06 -17.78 2.99
N VAL A 55 -16.93 -17.33 3.91
CA VAL A 55 -17.54 -18.21 4.92
C VAL A 55 -18.63 -19.09 4.30
N VAL A 56 -18.84 -20.27 4.88
CA VAL A 56 -19.77 -21.30 4.35
C VAL A 56 -21.22 -20.84 4.22
N ASP A 57 -21.60 -19.81 4.98
CA ASP A 57 -22.96 -19.27 5.04
C ASP A 57 -23.22 -18.17 3.98
N ARG A 58 -22.21 -17.85 3.15
CA ARG A 58 -22.31 -16.83 2.10
C ARG A 58 -21.77 -17.37 0.79
N THR A 59 -22.41 -16.97 -0.29
CA THR A 59 -21.86 -17.15 -1.65
C THR A 59 -21.26 -15.83 -2.08
N MET A 60 -19.98 -15.85 -2.42
CA MET A 60 -19.32 -14.66 -2.95
C MET A 60 -19.92 -14.25 -4.28
N THR A 61 -20.10 -12.95 -4.50
CA THR A 61 -20.42 -12.42 -5.83
C THR A 61 -19.20 -12.55 -6.74
N GLN A 62 -19.41 -12.51 -8.06
CA GLN A 62 -18.30 -12.54 -9.02
C GLN A 62 -17.32 -11.37 -8.77
N GLU A 63 -17.84 -10.17 -8.48
CA GLU A 63 -17.03 -8.98 -8.19
C GLU A 63 -16.15 -9.17 -6.94
N GLN A 64 -16.64 -9.86 -5.91
CA GLN A 64 -15.86 -10.18 -4.71
C GLN A 64 -14.74 -11.20 -4.99
N ILE A 65 -15.02 -12.18 -5.87
CA ILE A 65 -14.04 -13.17 -6.31
C ILE A 65 -12.94 -12.45 -7.12
N ASP A 66 -13.34 -11.64 -8.09
CA ASP A 66 -12.44 -10.89 -8.96
C ASP A 66 -11.57 -9.91 -8.16
N TYR A 67 -12.17 -9.19 -7.19
CA TYR A 67 -11.44 -8.32 -6.27
C TYR A 67 -10.35 -9.08 -5.50
N ARG A 68 -10.69 -10.21 -4.87
CA ARG A 68 -9.72 -11.02 -4.11
C ARG A 68 -8.68 -11.67 -4.99
N GLN A 69 -8.99 -11.97 -6.24
CA GLN A 69 -8.02 -12.47 -7.22
C GLN A 69 -7.06 -11.35 -7.63
N ALA A 70 -7.58 -10.17 -7.97
CA ALA A 70 -6.77 -9.00 -8.32
C ALA A 70 -5.81 -8.60 -7.19
N LEU A 71 -6.22 -8.70 -5.92
CA LEU A 71 -5.33 -8.51 -4.78
C LEU A 71 -4.17 -9.51 -4.78
N ARG A 72 -4.44 -10.81 -5.01
CA ARG A 72 -3.38 -11.85 -5.07
C ARG A 72 -2.41 -11.63 -6.23
N ASP A 73 -2.89 -11.02 -7.31
CA ASP A 73 -2.09 -10.75 -8.50
C ASP A 73 -1.28 -9.44 -8.41
N VAL A 74 -1.45 -8.61 -7.36
CA VAL A 74 -0.67 -7.37 -7.14
C VAL A 74 0.86 -7.58 -7.26
N PRO A 75 1.48 -8.63 -6.68
CA PRO A 75 2.92 -8.86 -6.83
C PRO A 75 3.39 -9.25 -8.24
N GLN A 76 2.45 -9.56 -9.13
CA GLN A 76 2.73 -9.91 -10.53
C GLN A 76 2.66 -8.69 -11.46
N GLN A 77 2.25 -7.53 -10.94
CA GLN A 77 2.22 -6.29 -11.72
C GLN A 77 3.63 -5.84 -12.10
N SER A 78 3.80 -5.30 -13.31
CA SER A 78 5.10 -4.88 -13.83
C SER A 78 5.79 -3.77 -13.03
N GLY A 79 5.02 -2.98 -12.27
CA GLY A 79 5.55 -1.92 -11.41
C GLY A 79 5.81 -2.34 -9.97
N PHE A 80 5.59 -3.62 -9.60
CA PHE A 80 5.81 -4.07 -8.23
C PHE A 80 7.30 -3.98 -7.82
N PRO A 81 7.62 -3.48 -6.61
CA PRO A 81 6.70 -2.92 -5.60
C PRO A 81 6.46 -1.42 -5.73
N GLU A 82 7.23 -0.71 -6.55
CA GLU A 82 7.30 0.76 -6.56
C GLU A 82 6.02 1.46 -7.07
N THR A 83 5.33 0.85 -8.03
CA THR A 83 4.13 1.36 -8.70
C THR A 83 3.12 0.22 -8.85
N VAL A 84 2.26 0.07 -7.85
CA VAL A 84 1.18 -0.94 -7.84
C VAL A 84 -0.18 -0.27 -7.83
N VAL A 85 -1.14 -0.91 -8.48
CA VAL A 85 -2.54 -0.49 -8.47
C VAL A 85 -3.33 -1.53 -7.70
N PHE A 86 -3.90 -1.12 -6.56
CA PHE A 86 -4.82 -1.96 -5.80
C PHE A 86 -6.22 -1.88 -6.40
N PRO A 87 -6.95 -3.01 -6.48
CA PRO A 87 -8.34 -3.01 -6.92
C PRO A 87 -9.20 -2.21 -5.94
N THR A 88 -10.27 -1.58 -6.44
CA THR A 88 -11.27 -0.92 -5.60
C THR A 88 -12.22 -1.97 -5.03
N LYS A 89 -12.48 -1.90 -3.72
CA LYS A 89 -13.44 -2.80 -3.06
C LYS A 89 -14.83 -2.60 -3.69
N PRO A 90 -15.51 -3.68 -4.13
CA PRO A 90 -16.87 -3.58 -4.65
C PRO A 90 -17.83 -3.05 -3.58
N GLU A 91 -18.84 -2.28 -4.01
CA GLU A 91 -19.91 -1.82 -3.12
C GLU A 91 -20.80 -3.01 -2.74
N GLU A 92 -21.02 -3.19 -1.44
CA GLU A 92 -21.95 -4.21 -0.97
C GLU A 92 -23.38 -3.72 -1.19
N THR A 93 -24.01 -4.18 -2.26
CA THR A 93 -25.47 -4.09 -2.40
C THR A 93 -26.08 -5.14 -1.48
N ASN A 94 -26.31 -4.74 -0.23
CA ASN A 94 -26.98 -5.55 0.79
C ASN A 94 -28.49 -5.57 0.61
#